data_AF-A0A7J4KAT8-F1
#
_entry.id   AF-A0A7J4KAT8-F1
#
_cell.length_a   1.000
_cell.length_b   1.000
_cell.length_c   1.000
_cell.angle_alpha   90.00
_cell.angle_beta   90.00
_cell.angle_gamma   90.00
#
_symmetry.space_group_name_H-M   'P 1'
#
loop_
_entity.id
_entity.type
_entity.pdbx_description
1 polymer ?
#
loop_
_entity_poly.entity_id
_entity_poly.type
_entity_poly.pdbx_seq_one_letter_code
_entity_poly.pdbx_strand_id
1 'polypeptide(L)' 'MKQTKKNIIGMAGVIGTVLGTTIMIPSVAEGKYWLSGFAGAFVICGLLLVAIALGD' A
#
# COMPACT_ATOMS: atom_id res chain seq x y z
N MET A 1 -20.83 -1.94 -1.79
CA MET A 1 -20.68 -1.19 -0.51
C MET A 1 -21.32 0.21 -0.56
N LYS A 2 -21.71 0.84 0.58
CA LYS A 2 -22.07 2.29 0.61
C LYS A 2 -20.88 3.11 0.10
N GLN A 3 -21.13 4.15 -0.71
CA GLN A 3 -20.11 4.96 -1.39
C GLN A 3 -19.04 5.52 -0.43
N THR A 4 -19.43 5.91 0.78
CA THR A 4 -18.52 6.35 1.85
C THR A 4 -17.51 5.28 2.27
N LYS A 5 -17.90 4.00 2.32
CA LYS A 5 -17.02 2.89 2.71
C LYS A 5 -16.00 2.55 1.62
N LYS A 6 -16.39 2.64 0.34
CA LYS A 6 -15.45 2.49 -0.80
C LYS A 6 -14.39 3.57 -0.77
N ASN A 7 -14.78 4.83 -0.56
CA ASN A 7 -13.82 5.93 -0.49
C ASN A 7 -12.82 5.76 0.66
N ILE A 8 -13.26 5.32 1.84
CA ILE A 8 -12.36 5.09 2.98
C ILE A 8 -11.37 3.95 2.67
N ILE A 9 -11.83 2.84 2.10
CA ILE A 9 -10.96 1.70 1.77
C ILE A 9 -9.98 2.07 0.66
N GLY A 10 -10.43 2.77 -0.38
CA GLY A 10 -9.58 3.26 -1.45
C GLY A 10 -8.52 4.22 -0.93
N MET A 11 -8.89 5.15 -0.05
CA MET A 11 -7.96 6.11 0.55
C MET A 11 -6.94 5.44 1.47
N ALA A 12 -7.38 4.47 2.28
CA ALA A 12 -6.47 3.65 3.11
C ALA A 12 -5.49 2.84 2.25
N GLY A 13 -5.97 2.28 1.13
CA GLY A 13 -5.12 1.57 0.17
C GLY A 13 -4.08 2.47 -0.47
N VAL A 14 -4.46 3.65 -0.95
CA VAL A 14 -3.55 4.63 -1.55
C VAL A 14 -2.49 5.07 -0.54
N ILE A 15 -2.88 5.40 0.70
CA ILE A 15 -1.95 5.80 1.76
C ILE A 15 -0.97 4.67 2.07
N GLY A 16 -1.46 3.43 2.20
CA GLY A 16 -0.62 2.25 2.45
C GLY A 16 0.40 2.01 1.33
N THR A 17 -0.02 2.14 0.07
CA THR A 17 0.85 2.00 -1.09
C THR A 17 1.92 3.09 -1.12
N VAL A 18 1.55 4.36 -0.88
CA VAL A 18 2.48 5.49 -0.88
C VAL A 18 3.52 5.34 0.24
N LEU A 19 3.08 5.07 1.47
CA LEU A 19 3.99 4.87 2.61
C LEU A 19 4.91 3.66 2.38
N GLY A 20 4.36 2.56 1.86
CA GLY A 20 5.11 1.37 1.51
C GLY A 20 6.21 1.66 0.48
N THR A 21 5.92 2.36 -0.62
CA THR A 21 6.96 2.70 -1.61
C THR A 21 7.98 3.70 -1.09
N THR A 22 7.55 4.68 -0.29
CA THR A 22 8.44 5.69 0.29
C THR A 22 9.46 5.06 1.23
N ILE A 23 9.09 3.98 1.94
CA ILE A 23 9.99 3.23 2.82
C ILE A 23 10.79 2.20 2.03
N MET A 24 10.20 1.55 1.02
CA MET A 24 10.84 0.49 0.25
C MET A 24 12.07 0.98 -0.52
N ILE A 25 11.95 2.09 -1.27
CA ILE A 25 13.01 2.62 -2.14
C ILE A 25 14.32 2.89 -1.37
N PRO A 26 14.33 3.69 -0.28
CA PRO A 26 15.54 3.92 0.49
C PRO A 26 16.02 2.66 1.21
N SER A 27 15.12 1.77 1.65
CA SER A 27 15.51 0.52 2.31
C SER A 27 16.28 -0.42 1.38
N VAL A 28 15.93 -0.48 0.09
CA VAL A 28 16.70 -1.22 -0.92
C VAL A 28 18.06 -0.59 -1.12
N ALA A 29 18.11 0.75 -1.25
CA ALA A 29 19.35 1.48 -1.48
C ALA A 29 20.37 1.32 -0.33
N GLU A 30 19.88 1.19 0.91
CA GLU A 30 20.71 0.96 2.10
C GLU A 30 21.03 -0.53 2.35
N GLY A 31 20.61 -1.45 1.47
CA GLY A 31 20.81 -2.89 1.65
C GLY A 31 20.01 -3.51 2.81
N LYS A 32 19.01 -2.79 3.33
CA LYS A 32 18.09 -3.25 4.38
C LYS A 32 16.97 -4.09 3.78
N TYR A 33 17.32 -5.23 3.19
CA TYR A 33 16.38 -6.08 2.46
C TYR A 33 15.20 -6.58 3.29
N TRP A 34 15.37 -6.78 4.60
CA TRP A 34 14.26 -7.16 5.49
C TRP A 34 13.22 -6.04 5.59
N LEU A 35 13.68 -4.79 5.73
CA LEU A 35 12.81 -3.62 5.80
C LEU A 35 12.14 -3.37 4.44
N SER A 36 12.87 -3.54 3.35
CA SER A 36 12.32 -3.48 1.99
C SER A 36 11.27 -4.55 1.73
N GLY A 37 11.48 -5.79 2.18
CA GLY A 37 10.52 -6.87 2.01
C GLY A 37 9.22 -6.60 2.77
N PHE A 38 9.34 -6.09 4.00
CA PHE A 38 8.19 -5.70 4.81
C PHE A 38 7.41 -4.53 4.19
N ALA A 39 8.14 -3.52 3.69
CA ALA A 39 7.55 -2.39 2.98
C ALA A 39 6.87 -2.83 1.67
N GLY A 40 7.46 -3.77 0.93
CA GLY A 40 6.87 -4.36 -0.26
C GLY A 40 5.55 -5.10 0.01
N ALA A 41 5.46 -5.83 1.13
CA ALA A 41 4.19 -6.45 1.55
C ALA A 41 3.10 -5.39 1.83
N PHE A 42 3.48 -4.27 2.44
CA PHE A 42 2.57 -3.13 2.64
C PHE A 42 2.08 -2.51 1.33
N VAL A 43 2.96 -2.40 0.32
CA VAL A 43 2.60 -1.93 -1.03
C VAL A 43 1.56 -2.85 -1.67
N ILE A 44 1.77 -4.17 -1.60
CA ILE A 44 0.86 -5.17 -2.17
C ILE A 44 -0.51 -5.12 -1.46
N CYS A 45 -0.53 -5.08 -0.13
CA CYS A 45 -1.78 -4.94 0.63
C CYS A 45 -2.52 -3.64 0.30
N GLY A 46 -1.80 -2.52 0.15
CA GLY A 46 -2.38 -1.25 -0.27
C GLY A 46 -3.03 -1.34 -1.65
N LEU A 47 -2.33 -1.95 -2.62
CA LEU A 47 -2.85 -2.15 -3.98
C LEU A 47 -4.08 -3.06 -4.01
N LEU A 48 -4.11 -4.11 -3.18
CA LEU A 48 -5.28 -4.98 -3.05
C LEU A 48 -6.49 -4.22 -2.51
N LEU A 49 -6.31 -3.35 -1.50
CA LEU A 49 -7.39 -2.52 -0.97
C LEU A 49 -7.89 -1.51 -2.01
N VAL A 50 -7.00 -0.92 -2.81
CA VAL A 50 -7.38 -0.04 -3.93
C VAL A 50 -8.14 -0.84 -5.00
N ALA A 51 -7.67 -2.02 -5.37
CA ALA A 51 -8.32 -2.89 -6.34
C ALA A 51 -9.73 -3.32 -5.88
N ILE A 52 -9.90 -3.65 -4.60
CA ILE A 52 -11.22 -3.94 -4.01
C ILE A 52 -12.12 -2.70 -4.01
N ALA A 53 -11.57 -1.51 -3.74
CA ALA A 53 -12.34 -0.28 -3.73
C ALA A 53 -12.80 0.19 -5.13
N LEU A 54 -12.00 -0.08 -6.17
CA LEU A 54 -12.29 0.28 -7.57
C LEU A 54 -13.05 -0.81 -8.34
N GLY A 55 -12.88 -2.07 -7.98
CA GLY A 55 -13.47 -3.23 -8.68
C GLY A 55 -14.83 -3.68 -8.16
N ASP A 56 -15.18 -3.34 -6.91
CA ASP A 56 -16.56 -3.48 -6.39
C ASP A 56 -17.48 -2.39 -6.98
#